data_AF-A0A3E1DJZ5-F1
#
_entry.id   AF-A0A3E1DJZ5-F1
#
_cell.length_a   1.000
_cell.length_b   1.000
_cell.length_c   1.000
_cell.angle_alpha   90.00
_cell.angle_beta   90.00
_cell.angle_gamma   90.00
#
_symmetry.space_group_name_H-M   'P 1'
#
loop_
_entity.id
_entity.type
_entity.pdbx_description
1 polymer ?
#
loop_
_entity_poly.entity_id
_entity_poly.type
_entity_poly.pdbx_seq_one_letter_code
_entity_poly.pdbx_strand_id
1 'polypeptide(L)' 'MYSGKLVFAQLMEHLPLHTFRRCVQRYPSKYPTKTFSHLDQFLCMAFA' A
#
# COMPACT_ATOMS: atom_id res chain seq x y z
N MET A 1 7.96 9.90 24.80
CA MET A 1 8.15 9.97 23.34
C MET A 1 8.29 8.54 22.84
N TYR A 2 7.40 8.05 21.98
CA TYR A 2 7.49 6.69 21.45
C TYR A 2 8.68 6.60 20.49
N SER A 3 9.86 6.28 21.03
CA SER A 3 11.15 6.21 20.32
C SER A 3 11.32 4.88 19.54
N GLY A 4 10.23 4.38 18.96
CA GLY A 4 10.19 3.11 18.24
C GLY A 4 9.47 3.24 16.91
N LYS A 5 9.82 2.39 15.93
CA LYS A 5 9.03 2.23 14.70
C LYS A 5 7.60 1.86 15.09
N LEU A 6 6.63 2.53 14.48
CA LEU A 6 5.22 2.16 14.62
C LEU A 6 5.07 0.69 14.22
N VAL A 7 4.23 -0.06 14.94
CA VAL A 7 3.91 -1.47 14.59
C VAL A 7 3.47 -1.57 13.12
N PHE A 8 2.73 -0.57 12.64
CA PHE A 8 2.35 -0.47 11.24
C PHE A 8 3.55 -0.32 10.29
N ALA A 9 4.56 0.48 10.64
CA ALA A 9 5.77 0.63 9.82
C ALA A 9 6.56 -0.69 9.72
N GLN A 10 6.54 -1.50 10.78
CA GLN A 10 7.13 -2.84 10.77
C GLN A 10 6.32 -3.79 9.88
N LEU A 11 4.98 -3.75 9.96
CA LEU A 11 4.10 -4.55 9.10
C LEU A 11 4.25 -4.18 7.61
N MET A 12 4.39 -2.89 7.31
CA MET A 12 4.62 -2.41 5.94
C MET A 12 5.98 -2.84 5.39
N GLU A 13 7.00 -3.02 6.23
CA GLU A 13 8.30 -3.59 5.83
C GLU A 13 8.19 -5.05 5.40
N HIS A 14 7.25 -5.80 5.97
CA HIS A 14 6.99 -7.20 5.61
C HIS A 14 5.97 -7.35 4.47
N LEU A 15 5.42 -6.25 3.95
CA LEU A 15 4.45 -6.30 2.85
C LEU A 15 5.15 -6.71 1.56
N PRO A 16 4.70 -7.77 0.86
CA PRO A 16 5.29 -8.20 -0.40
C PRO A 16 4.87 -7.26 -1.55
N LEU A 17 5.52 -6.09 -1.62
CA LEU A 17 5.24 -5.04 -2.61
C LEU A 17 5.32 -5.54 -4.06
N HIS A 18 6.23 -6.46 -4.34
CA HIS A 18 6.39 -7.04 -5.67
C HIS A 18 5.15 -7.88 -6.07
N THR A 19 4.64 -8.69 -5.15
CA THR A 19 3.42 -9.48 -5.36
C THR A 19 2.20 -8.57 -5.48
N PHE A 20 2.11 -7.54 -4.62
CA PHE A 20 1.05 -6.55 -4.68
C PHE A 20 1.00 -5.83 -6.04
N ARG A 21 2.14 -5.34 -6.53
CA ARG A 21 2.24 -4.70 -7.85
C ARG A 21 1.80 -5.64 -8.98
N ARG A 22 2.18 -6.92 -8.91
CA ARG A 22 1.73 -7.93 -9.89
C ARG A 22 0.21 -8.13 -9.86
N CYS A 23 -0.40 -8.16 -8.67
CA CYS A 23 -1.85 -8.25 -8.54
C CYS A 23 -2.54 -7.00 -9.08
N VAL A 24 -2.03 -5.80 -8.77
CA VAL A 24 -2.57 -4.53 -9.29
C VAL A 24 -2.44 -4.46 -10.82
N GLN A 25 -1.30 -4.87 -11.38
CA GLN A 25 -1.10 -4.92 -12.83
C GLN A 25 -2.03 -5.90 -13.54
N ARG A 26 -2.43 -6.99 -12.88
CA ARG A 26 -3.41 -7.95 -13.41
C ARG A 26 -4.81 -7.34 -13.57
N TYR A 27 -5.13 -6.32 -12.77
CA TYR A 27 -6.40 -5.62 -12.81
C TYR A 27 -6.20 -4.14 -13.15
N PRO A 28 -5.84 -3.82 -14.40
CA PRO A 28 -5.62 -2.44 -14.80
C PRO A 28 -6.93 -1.66 -14.67
N SER A 29 -6.86 -0.54 -13.96
CA SER A 29 -7.98 0.40 -13.88
C SER A 29 -8.37 0.88 -15.29
N LYS A 30 -9.66 0.87 -15.60
CA LYS A 30 -10.21 1.46 -16.84
C LYS A 30 -10.03 2.98 -16.90
N TYR A 31 -9.72 3.61 -15.77
CA TYR A 31 -9.54 5.05 -15.65
C TYR A 31 -8.09 5.37 -15.27
N PRO A 32 -7.51 6.46 -15.80
CA PRO A 32 -6.17 6.87 -15.42
C PRO A 32 -6.12 7.02 -13.90
N THR A 33 -5.06 6.50 -13.29
CA THR A 33 -4.77 6.75 -11.89
C THR A 33 -4.67 8.26 -11.71
N LYS A 34 -5.71 8.85 -11.11
CA LYS A 34 -5.62 10.20 -10.55
C LYS A 34 -4.52 10.19 -9.50
N THR A 35 -4.06 11.35 -9.05
CA THR A 35 -2.96 11.61 -8.08
C THR A 35 -2.81 10.67 -6.86
N PHE A 36 -3.75 9.76 -6.64
CA PHE A 36 -3.77 8.73 -5.61
C PHE A 36 -3.52 7.33 -6.20
N SER A 37 -2.43 6.68 -5.78
CA SER A 37 -2.07 5.35 -6.29
C SER A 37 -2.85 4.22 -5.62
N HIS A 38 -2.84 3.02 -6.23
CA HIS A 38 -3.45 1.82 -5.61
C HIS A 38 -2.74 1.42 -4.32
N LEU A 39 -1.44 1.74 -4.21
CA LEU A 39 -0.69 1.56 -2.97
C LEU A 39 -1.20 2.52 -1.89
N ASP A 40 -1.43 3.79 -2.23
CA ASP A 40 -1.95 4.77 -1.27
C ASP A 40 -3.37 4.42 -0.82
N GLN A 41 -4.22 3.93 -1.73
CA GLN A 41 -5.54 3.38 -1.38
C GLN A 41 -5.42 2.22 -0.39
N PHE A 42 -4.52 1.28 -0.65
CA PHE A 42 -4.29 0.15 0.24
C PHE A 42 -3.80 0.60 1.62
N LEU A 43 -2.86 1.55 1.67
CA LEU A 43 -2.33 2.09 2.92
C LEU A 43 -3.40 2.82 3.73
N CYS A 44 -4.27 3.61 3.08
CA CYS A 44 -5.39 4.27 3.76
C CYS A 44 -6.40 3.26 4.32
N MET A 45 -6.74 2.20 3.58
CA MET A 45 -7.64 1.16 4.10
C MET A 45 -7.03 0.36 5.24
N ALA A 46 -5.71 0.19 5.26
CA ALA A 46 -5.02 -0.51 6.33
C ALA A 46 -4.85 0.32 7.62
N PHE A 47 -5.11 1.63 7.55
CA PHE A 47 -5.02 2.56 8.70
C PHE A 47 -6.37 2.93 9.31
N ALA A 48 -7.49 2.62 8.64
CA ALA A 48 -8.85 2.83 9.15
C ALA A 48 -9.20 1.82 10.25
#